data_AF-A0A2W7I5Z5-F1
#
_entry.id   AF-A0A2W7I5Z5-F1
#
_cell.length_a   1.000
_cell.length_b   1.000
_cell.length_c   1.000
_cell.angle_alpha   90.00
_cell.angle_beta   90.00
_cell.angle_gamma   90.00
#
_symmetry.space_group_name_H-M   'P 1'
#
loop_
_entity.id
_entity.type
_entity.pdbx_description
1 polymer ?
#
loop_
_entity_poly.entity_id
_entity_poly.type
_entity_poly.pdbx_seq_one_letter_code
_entity_poly.pdbx_strand_id
1 'polypeptide(L)'
;MNDLKENLAFKFSIEQNLINRKPLLILGKPYTGKSLLCDIIARTFTNEEIMYINGFVPHNFNIPCALQAATKDTKIIVIDDFILSLDQLFNFLSDYYYDGKGLLVNKRGESPFYIKPAIIINTNILSLEQFNDLGESIKRRFNAIEL
;
A
#
# COMPACT_ATOMS: atom_id res chain seq x y z
N MET A 1 0.60 27.27 -10.93
CA MET A 1 0.50 27.65 -9.49
C MET A 1 -0.44 26.73 -8.69
N ASN A 2 -1.26 25.88 -9.35
CA ASN A 2 -2.05 24.82 -8.69
C ASN A 2 -1.22 23.57 -8.31
N ASP A 3 -0.20 23.23 -9.10
CA ASP A 3 0.56 21.98 -8.90
C ASP A 3 1.33 21.92 -7.57
N LEU A 4 1.74 23.06 -7.01
CA LEU A 4 2.56 23.08 -5.79
C LEU A 4 1.72 22.82 -4.53
N LYS A 5 0.48 23.33 -4.49
CA LYS A 5 -0.44 23.12 -3.37
C LYS A 5 -0.99 21.68 -3.37
N GLU A 6 -1.28 21.14 -4.56
CA GLU A 6 -1.67 19.74 -4.72
C GLU A 6 -0.53 18.80 -4.34
N ASN A 7 0.71 19.07 -4.78
CA ASN A 7 1.88 18.29 -4.36
C ASN A 7 2.16 18.36 -2.85
N LEU A 8 1.96 19.52 -2.20
CA LEU A 8 2.15 19.67 -0.76
C LEU A 8 1.04 19.00 0.05
N ALA A 9 -0.22 19.13 -0.35
CA ALA A 9 -1.33 18.43 0.28
C ALA A 9 -1.22 16.91 0.11
N PHE A 10 -0.73 16.47 -1.05
CA PHE A 10 -0.48 15.07 -1.35
C PHE A 10 0.69 14.51 -0.53
N LYS A 11 1.83 15.22 -0.50
CA LYS A 11 2.97 14.85 0.35
C LYS A 11 2.56 14.81 1.82
N PHE A 12 1.77 15.78 2.28
CA PHE A 12 1.22 15.79 3.63
C PHE A 12 0.27 14.60 3.88
N SER A 13 -0.58 14.23 2.91
CA SER A 13 -1.44 13.05 3.01
C SER A 13 -0.61 11.76 3.12
N ILE A 14 0.48 11.64 2.36
CA ILE A 14 1.41 10.51 2.47
C ILE A 14 2.15 10.51 3.82
N GLU A 15 2.65 11.66 4.27
CA GLU A 15 3.29 11.80 5.57
C GLU A 15 2.33 11.47 6.71
N GLN A 16 1.07 11.92 6.64
CA GLN A 16 0.03 11.56 7.60
C GLN A 16 -0.34 10.07 7.50
N ASN A 17 -0.31 9.45 6.32
CA ASN A 17 -0.49 8.00 6.17
C ASN A 17 0.70 7.22 6.75
N LEU A 18 1.93 7.72 6.58
CA LEU A 18 3.14 7.17 7.20
C LEU A 18 3.06 7.26 8.74
N ILE A 19 2.50 8.33 9.28
CA ILE A 19 2.30 8.55 10.72
C ILE A 19 1.17 7.67 11.26
N ASN A 20 0.01 7.65 10.59
CA ASN A 20 -1.19 6.94 11.04
C ASN A 20 -1.19 5.44 10.69
N ARG A 21 -0.26 5.02 9.83
CA ARG A 21 -0.06 3.63 9.36
C ARG A 21 -1.33 2.93 8.86
N LYS A 22 -2.28 3.71 8.34
CA LYS A 22 -3.42 3.19 7.56
C LYS A 22 -2.97 3.03 6.11
N PRO A 23 -3.42 1.99 5.39
CA PRO A 23 -3.06 1.84 3.99
C PRO A 23 -3.75 2.93 3.19
N LEU A 24 -3.06 3.44 2.19
CA LEU A 24 -3.61 4.35 1.21
C LEU A 24 -3.99 3.57 -0.05
N LEU A 25 -5.26 3.60 -0.41
CA LEU A 25 -5.77 3.17 -1.69
C LEU A 25 -5.74 4.34 -2.68
N ILE A 26 -5.10 4.13 -3.82
CA ILE A 26 -5.15 5.03 -4.97
C ILE A 26 -6.06 4.38 -6.00
N LEU A 27 -7.25 4.97 -6.14
CA LEU A 27 -8.35 4.47 -6.96
C LEU A 27 -8.43 5.26 -8.27
N GLY A 28 -9.05 4.66 -9.29
CA GLY A 28 -9.35 5.36 -10.54
C GLY A 28 -9.23 4.47 -11.77
N LYS A 29 -9.58 5.00 -12.94
CA LYS A 29 -9.52 4.26 -14.22
C LYS A 29 -8.08 4.07 -14.71
N PRO A 30 -7.81 3.10 -15.60
CA PRO A 30 -6.51 3.01 -16.26
C PRO A 30 -6.10 4.35 -16.88
N TYR A 31 -4.79 4.63 -16.93
CA TYR A 31 -4.20 5.84 -17.50
C TYR A 31 -4.48 7.16 -16.76
N THR A 32 -4.98 7.13 -15.52
CA THR A 32 -5.15 8.35 -14.70
C THR A 32 -3.89 8.78 -13.94
N GLY A 33 -2.74 8.13 -14.19
CA GLY A 33 -1.46 8.50 -13.57
C GLY A 33 -1.17 7.85 -12.21
N LYS A 34 -1.99 6.90 -11.75
CA LYS A 34 -1.80 6.20 -10.46
C LYS A 34 -0.45 5.48 -10.35
N SER A 35 -0.04 4.72 -11.37
CA SER A 35 1.28 4.06 -11.38
C SER A 35 2.42 5.06 -11.39
N LEU A 36 2.28 6.17 -12.13
CA LEU A 36 3.26 7.27 -12.09
C LEU A 36 3.36 7.86 -10.68
N LEU A 37 2.24 8.00 -9.97
CA LEU A 37 2.23 8.47 -8.60
C LEU A 37 2.94 7.49 -7.66
N CYS A 38 2.66 6.19 -7.77
CA CYS A 38 3.39 5.13 -7.07
C CYS A 38 4.91 5.22 -7.30
N ASP A 39 5.33 5.45 -8.55
CA ASP A 39 6.74 5.61 -8.91
C ASP A 39 7.38 6.86 -8.32
N ILE A 40 6.66 8.00 -8.33
CA ILE A 40 7.12 9.25 -7.72
C ILE A 40 7.35 9.05 -6.23
N ILE A 41 6.40 8.42 -5.53
CA ILE A 41 6.53 8.10 -4.11
C ILE A 41 7.70 7.16 -3.89
N ALA A 42 7.83 6.13 -4.72
CA ALA A 42 8.88 5.14 -4.58
C ALA A 42 10.28 5.77 -4.63
N ARG A 43 10.46 6.76 -5.50
CA ARG A 43 11.73 7.49 -5.67
C ARG A 43 12.09 8.41 -4.50
N THR A 44 11.20 8.64 -3.54
CA THR A 44 11.53 9.43 -2.33
C THR A 44 12.19 8.60 -1.23
N PHE A 45 12.32 7.29 -1.41
CA PHE A 45 12.89 6.35 -0.43
C PHE A 45 14.15 5.70 -1.00
N THR A 46 15.05 5.26 -0.13
CA THR A 46 16.18 4.41 -0.56
C THR A 46 15.71 3.00 -0.89
N ASN A 47 16.51 2.24 -1.63
CA ASN A 47 16.20 0.83 -1.98
C ASN A 47 15.98 -0.08 -0.76
N GLU A 48 16.55 0.26 0.40
CA GLU A 48 16.39 -0.52 1.65
C GLU A 48 15.07 -0.17 2.36
N GLU A 49 14.60 1.06 2.18
CA GLU A 49 13.40 1.61 2.82
C GLU A 49 12.10 1.28 2.07
N ILE A 50 12.20 0.93 0.78
CA ILE A 50 11.05 0.60 -0.06
C ILE A 50 11.02 -0.85 -0.50
N MET A 51 9.81 -1.41 -0.47
CA MET A 51 9.48 -2.61 -1.21
C MET A 51 8.41 -2.29 -2.25
N TYR A 52 8.75 -2.41 -3.53
CA TYR A 52 7.84 -2.16 -4.64
C TYR A 52 7.37 -3.49 -5.23
N ILE A 53 6.06 -3.72 -5.24
CA ILE A 53 5.41 -4.89 -5.83
C ILE A 53 4.65 -4.41 -7.07
N ASN A 54 5.03 -4.93 -8.24
CA ASN A 54 4.25 -4.70 -9.45
C ASN A 54 3.15 -5.77 -9.57
N GLY A 55 1.94 -5.31 -9.84
CA GLY A 55 0.65 -5.94 -9.61
C GLY A 55 0.26 -7.11 -10.48
N PHE A 56 1.20 -7.68 -11.24
CA PHE A 56 0.98 -8.99 -11.85
C PHE A 56 1.11 -10.08 -10.78
N VAL A 57 0.16 -10.07 -9.87
CA VAL A 57 0.04 -10.92 -8.70
C VAL A 57 -0.82 -12.11 -9.15
N PRO A 58 -0.23 -13.29 -9.48
CA PRO A 58 -1.02 -14.45 -9.91
C PRO A 58 -2.04 -14.83 -8.83
N HIS A 59 -3.16 -15.46 -9.22
CA HIS A 59 -4.24 -15.88 -8.30
C HIS A 59 -3.78 -16.67 -7.05
N ASN A 60 -2.57 -17.24 -7.08
CA ASN A 60 -1.94 -17.98 -5.98
C ASN A 60 -0.81 -17.21 -5.27
N PHE A 61 -0.79 -15.88 -5.36
CA PHE A 61 0.25 -15.09 -4.73
C PHE A 61 0.22 -15.26 -3.22
N ASN A 62 1.31 -15.83 -2.73
CA ASN A 62 1.52 -16.03 -1.32
C ASN A 62 2.30 -14.82 -0.79
N ILE A 63 1.63 -13.95 -0.04
CA ILE A 63 2.18 -12.74 0.58
C ILE A 63 3.52 -12.95 1.32
N PRO A 64 3.76 -14.09 2.02
CA PRO A 64 5.07 -14.36 2.63
C PRO A 64 6.24 -14.37 1.63
N CYS A 65 5.99 -14.72 0.36
CA CYS A 65 7.02 -14.70 -0.67
C CYS A 65 7.38 -13.27 -1.10
N ALA A 66 6.42 -12.35 -1.11
CA ALA A 66 6.67 -10.95 -1.46
C ALA A 66 7.57 -10.27 -0.42
N LEU A 67 7.36 -10.58 0.86
CA LEU A 67 8.11 -10.01 1.98
C LEU A 67 9.58 -10.45 2.03
N GLN A 68 10.02 -11.36 1.15
CA GLN A 68 11.43 -11.75 1.02
C GLN A 68 12.33 -10.57 0.66
N ALA A 69 11.81 -9.55 -0.04
CA ALA A 69 12.56 -8.35 -0.37
C ALA A 69 12.64 -7.34 0.79
N ALA A 70 11.75 -7.44 1.79
CA ALA A 70 11.68 -6.47 2.88
C ALA A 70 12.88 -6.57 3.83
N THR A 71 13.44 -5.46 4.24
CA THR A 71 14.52 -5.37 5.23
C THR A 71 13.97 -4.88 6.57
N LYS A 72 14.81 -4.84 7.61
CA LYS A 72 14.43 -4.20 8.90
C LYS A 72 14.16 -2.70 8.76
N ASP A 73 14.72 -2.08 7.72
CA ASP A 73 14.61 -0.65 7.44
C ASP A 73 13.46 -0.32 6.49
N THR A 74 12.69 -1.32 6.03
CA THR A 74 11.53 -1.09 5.16
C THR A 74 10.48 -0.23 5.86
N LYS A 75 10.30 0.99 5.32
CA LYS A 75 9.37 2.02 5.79
C LYS A 75 8.09 2.06 4.95
N ILE A 76 8.15 1.64 3.68
CA ILE A 76 7.01 1.70 2.78
C ILE A 76 6.94 0.45 1.88
N ILE A 77 5.71 -0.02 1.68
CA ILE A 77 5.36 -1.03 0.67
C ILE A 77 4.44 -0.36 -0.34
N VAL A 78 4.84 -0.39 -1.60
CA VAL A 78 4.01 0.07 -2.72
C VAL A 78 3.56 -1.16 -3.50
N ILE A 79 2.25 -1.30 -3.68
CA ILE A 79 1.63 -2.35 -4.47
C ILE A 79 0.96 -1.67 -5.67
N ASP A 80 1.67 -1.62 -6.79
CA ASP A 80 1.17 -1.02 -8.00
C ASP A 80 0.29 -2.01 -8.76
N ASP A 81 -0.79 -1.53 -9.40
CA ASP A 81 -1.73 -2.31 -10.20
C ASP A 81 -2.31 -3.58 -9.53
N PHE A 82 -2.81 -3.47 -8.31
CA PHE A 82 -3.40 -4.59 -7.61
C PHE A 82 -4.68 -5.10 -8.30
N ILE A 83 -4.63 -6.34 -8.82
CA ILE A 83 -5.72 -6.97 -9.61
C ILE A 83 -6.52 -8.02 -8.81
N LEU A 84 -6.25 -8.18 -7.51
CA LEU A 84 -6.99 -9.15 -6.69
C LEU A 84 -8.30 -8.56 -6.13
N SER A 85 -9.21 -9.45 -5.74
CA SER A 85 -10.49 -9.07 -5.12
C SER A 85 -10.29 -8.32 -3.80
N LEU A 86 -11.30 -7.54 -3.39
CA LEU A 86 -11.28 -6.84 -2.10
C LEU A 86 -11.09 -7.79 -0.91
N ASP A 87 -11.68 -8.99 -0.96
CA ASP A 87 -11.51 -9.99 0.11
C ASP A 87 -10.06 -10.43 0.25
N GLN A 88 -9.33 -10.59 -0.86
CA GLN A 88 -7.90 -10.92 -0.84
C GLN A 88 -7.07 -9.75 -0.31
N LEU A 89 -7.44 -8.51 -0.64
CA LEU A 89 -6.82 -7.33 -0.05
C LEU A 89 -7.05 -7.26 1.47
N PHE A 90 -8.26 -7.56 1.93
CA PHE A 90 -8.58 -7.54 3.36
C PHE A 90 -7.93 -8.68 4.11
N ASN A 91 -7.82 -9.87 3.52
CA ASN A 91 -7.05 -10.98 4.10
C ASN A 91 -5.55 -10.67 4.14
N PHE A 92 -5.02 -9.93 3.15
CA PHE A 92 -3.64 -9.45 3.22
C PHE A 92 -3.43 -8.50 4.41
N LEU A 93 -4.37 -7.61 4.65
CA LEU A 93 -4.23 -6.55 5.64
C LEU A 93 -4.78 -6.92 7.01
N SER A 94 -5.56 -7.98 7.14
CA SER A 94 -6.05 -8.49 8.41
C SER A 94 -4.87 -8.79 9.35
N ASP A 95 -3.87 -9.51 8.86
CA ASP A 95 -2.71 -9.90 9.67
C ASP A 95 -1.89 -8.69 10.11
N TYR A 96 -1.90 -7.61 9.33
CA TYR A 96 -1.25 -6.35 9.67
C TYR A 96 -2.00 -5.56 10.76
N TYR A 97 -3.34 -5.52 10.68
CA TYR A 97 -4.17 -4.64 11.52
C TYR A 97 -4.71 -5.28 12.80
N TYR A 98 -4.93 -6.59 12.84
CA TYR A 98 -5.59 -7.20 14.00
C TYR A 98 -4.66 -7.35 15.21
N ASP A 99 -3.36 -7.56 15.00
CA ASP A 99 -2.43 -7.85 16.08
C ASP A 99 -1.55 -6.66 16.51
N GLY A 100 -1.54 -5.56 15.75
CA GLY A 100 -0.75 -4.35 16.04
C GLY A 100 0.78 -4.54 16.06
N LYS A 101 1.26 -5.77 15.83
CA LYS A 101 2.67 -6.17 15.84
C LYS A 101 3.41 -5.83 14.53
N GLY A 102 2.68 -5.60 13.44
CA GLY A 102 3.24 -5.37 12.12
C GLY A 102 3.32 -6.64 11.28
N LEU A 103 4.00 -6.57 10.13
CA LEU A 103 4.20 -7.71 9.23
C LEU A 103 5.39 -8.54 9.73
N LEU A 104 5.17 -9.84 9.92
CA LEU A 104 6.25 -10.80 10.20
C LEU A 104 6.98 -11.12 8.90
N VAL A 105 8.26 -10.77 8.85
CA VAL A 105 9.18 -11.15 7.78
C VAL A 105 9.94 -12.39 8.24
N ASN A 106 9.71 -13.51 7.56
CA ASN A 106 10.37 -14.78 7.83
C ASN A 106 11.11 -15.26 6.58
N LYS A 107 12.41 -14.96 6.53
CA LYS A 107 13.28 -15.33 5.41
C LYS A 107 14.13 -16.54 5.77
N ARG A 108 14.41 -17.37 4.77
CA ARG A 108 15.26 -18.55 4.96
C ARG A 108 16.69 -18.10 5.28
N GLY A 109 17.22 -18.51 6.43
CA GLY A 109 18.59 -18.21 6.85
C GLY A 109 18.74 -16.92 7.64
N GLU A 110 17.64 -16.21 7.94
CA GLU A 110 17.64 -15.03 8.81
C GLU A 110 16.72 -15.25 10.02
N SER A 111 17.01 -14.58 11.13
CA SER A 111 16.10 -14.55 12.27
C SER A 111 14.82 -13.76 11.89
N PRO A 112 13.62 -14.28 12.16
CA PRO A 112 12.37 -13.58 11.86
C PRO A 112 12.32 -12.21 12.53
N PHE A 113 11.75 -11.22 11.86
CA PHE A 113 11.61 -9.86 12.38
C PHE A 113 10.28 -9.24 11.96
N TYR A 114 9.85 -8.22 12.70
CA TYR A 114 8.62 -7.48 12.39
C TYR A 114 8.94 -6.13 11.76
N ILE A 115 8.17 -5.74 10.75
CA ILE A 115 8.19 -4.41 10.14
C ILE A 115 6.82 -3.75 10.24
N LYS A 116 6.79 -2.42 10.29
CA LYS A 116 5.54 -1.63 10.32
C LYS A 116 5.54 -0.55 9.24
N PRO A 117 5.54 -0.95 7.96
CA PRO A 117 5.62 -0.01 6.85
C PRO A 117 4.29 0.71 6.62
N ALA A 118 4.33 1.90 6.01
CA ALA A 118 3.17 2.40 5.30
C ALA A 118 2.88 1.52 4.09
N ILE A 119 1.60 1.37 3.76
CA ILE A 119 1.18 0.55 2.63
C ILE A 119 0.42 1.45 1.66
N ILE A 120 0.86 1.47 0.41
CA ILE A 120 0.18 2.17 -0.68
C ILE A 120 -0.20 1.15 -1.72
N ILE A 121 -1.46 1.17 -2.13
CA ILE A 121 -2.02 0.22 -3.09
C ILE A 121 -2.72 1.03 -4.18
N ASN A 122 -2.26 0.88 -5.42
CA ASN A 122 -3.00 1.33 -6.59
C ASN A 122 -3.88 0.18 -7.08
N THR A 123 -5.15 0.45 -7.40
CA THR A 123 -6.01 -0.52 -8.11
C THR A 123 -6.94 0.16 -9.11
N ASN A 124 -7.26 -0.56 -10.18
CA ASN A 124 -8.28 -0.19 -11.16
C ASN A 124 -9.64 -0.89 -10.89
N ILE A 125 -9.73 -1.72 -9.85
CA ILE A 125 -10.89 -2.57 -9.57
C ILE A 125 -12.00 -1.80 -8.86
N LEU A 126 -11.66 -0.75 -8.13
CA LEU A 126 -12.55 -0.03 -7.24
C LEU A 126 -12.53 1.47 -7.56
N SER A 127 -13.71 2.09 -7.67
CA SER A 127 -13.87 3.55 -7.69
C SER A 127 -14.08 4.12 -6.29
N LEU A 128 -13.95 5.43 -6.11
CA LEU A 128 -14.21 6.07 -4.81
C LEU A 128 -15.66 5.94 -4.37
N GLU A 129 -16.61 6.01 -5.31
CA GLU A 129 -18.04 5.77 -5.04
C GLU A 129 -18.25 4.37 -4.47
N GLN A 130 -17.72 3.34 -5.15
CA GLN A 130 -17.80 1.96 -4.69
C GLN A 130 -17.10 1.75 -3.35
N PHE A 131 -15.98 2.44 -3.09
CA PHE A 131 -15.30 2.40 -1.80
C PHE A 131 -16.16 3.00 -0.68
N ASN A 132 -16.87 4.10 -0.95
CA ASN A 132 -17.73 4.75 0.05
C ASN A 132 -18.95 3.91 0.42
N ASP A 133 -19.41 3.08 -0.51
CA ASP A 133 -20.48 2.09 -0.31
C ASP A 133 -20.01 0.85 0.46
N LEU A 134 -18.71 0.67 0.68
CA LEU A 134 -18.19 -0.39 1.54
C LEU A 134 -18.56 -0.16 3.01
N GLY A 135 -18.61 -1.27 3.76
CA GLY A 135 -18.91 -1.22 5.19
C GLY A 135 -17.94 -0.34 5.99
N GLU A 136 -18.44 0.28 7.06
CA GLU A 136 -17.67 1.14 7.98
C GLU A 136 -16.41 0.48 8.54
N SER A 137 -16.41 -0.85 8.68
CA SER A 137 -15.25 -1.63 9.10
C SER A 137 -14.06 -1.47 8.16
N ILE A 138 -14.31 -1.35 6.86
CA ILE A 138 -13.31 -1.17 5.81
C ILE A 138 -12.86 0.29 5.79
N LYS A 139 -13.80 1.23 5.72
CA LYS A 139 -13.49 2.67 5.63
C LYS A 139 -12.70 3.19 6.83
N ARG A 140 -12.84 2.57 8.01
CA ARG A 140 -12.03 2.91 9.19
C ARG A 140 -10.57 2.48 9.09
N ARG A 141 -10.27 1.46 8.27
CA ARG A 141 -8.94 0.84 8.15
C ARG A 141 -8.12 1.42 7.01
N PHE A 142 -8.78 1.89 5.96
CA PHE A 142 -8.14 2.40 4.75
C PHE A 142 -8.41 3.88 4.57
N ASN A 143 -7.41 4.60 4.07
CA ASN A 143 -7.62 5.88 3.42
C ASN A 143 -7.72 5.63 1.92
N ALA A 144 -8.58 6.36 1.22
CA ALA A 144 -8.73 6.25 -0.23
C ALA A 144 -8.67 7.64 -0.87
N ILE A 145 -8.01 7.71 -2.03
CA ILE A 145 -8.01 8.87 -2.93
C ILE A 145 -8.32 8.37 -4.34
N GLU A 146 -8.88 9.24 -5.19
CA GLU A 146 -9.16 8.92 -6.59
C GLU A 146 -8.45 9.89 -7.52
N LEU A 147 -7.90 9.34 -8.60
CA LEU A 147 -7.26 10.04 -9.71
C LEU A 147 -7.96 9.73 -11.03
#